data_AF-A0A538JCN0-F1
#
_entry.id   AF-A0A538JCN0-F1
#
_cell.length_a   1.000
_cell.length_b   1.000
_cell.length_c   1.000
_cell.angle_alpha   90.00
_cell.angle_beta   90.00
_cell.angle_gamma   90.00
#
_symmetry.space_group_name_H-M   'P 1'
#
loop_
_entity.id
_entity.type
_entity.pdbx_description
1 polymer ?
#
loop_
_entity_poly.entity_id
_entity_poly.type
_entity_poly.pdbx_seq_one_letter_code
_entity_poly.pdbx_strand_id
1 'polypeptide(L)'
;MNELSADDVASMTTPTWEQAKVAVRAGETERAVELIDRAVGQWRSLQDYSINWITSLLSFVGREIGEEAVERALRTTGEEFVRPRRDTGVDWGSLPASARAKVIARAMVANFGTCAVEEDAEKITLSFHCGTGGRLIDDGRYDGDGYLVLREPAPRTFMRDELPVYCAHCSVNNEMQPVEWGGTQTSVEFPAAGKGDVCVHHVYKDVDAIPADAYRRIGKEKP
;
A
#
# COMPACT_ATOMS: atom_id res chain seq x y z
N MET A 1 -23.15 23.21 31.40
CA MET A 1 -22.18 22.29 30.78
C MET A 1 -22.62 20.89 31.16
N ASN A 2 -22.80 19.98 30.21
CA ASN A 2 -23.03 18.58 30.57
C ASN A 2 -21.69 17.98 31.00
N GLU A 3 -21.66 17.44 32.21
CA GLU A 3 -20.51 16.70 32.74
C GLU A 3 -20.50 15.28 32.12
N LEU A 4 -19.32 14.69 31.97
CA LEU A 4 -19.17 13.32 31.47
C LEU A 4 -19.65 12.33 32.54
N SER A 5 -20.51 11.41 32.16
CA SER A 5 -20.88 10.28 33.03
C SER A 5 -19.75 9.25 33.11
N ALA A 6 -19.80 8.36 34.11
CA ALA A 6 -18.85 7.25 34.20
C ALA A 6 -18.92 6.32 32.96
N ASP A 7 -20.13 6.14 32.42
CA ASP A 7 -20.36 5.35 31.20
C ASP A 7 -19.76 6.03 29.97
N ASP A 8 -19.86 7.37 29.87
CA ASP A 8 -19.19 8.14 28.81
C ASP A 8 -17.67 7.94 28.87
N VAL A 9 -17.08 8.04 30.06
CA VAL A 9 -15.64 7.84 30.26
C VAL A 9 -15.22 6.42 29.89
N ALA A 10 -15.96 5.39 30.32
CA ALA A 10 -15.66 4.00 29.97
C ALA A 10 -15.75 3.75 28.46
N SER A 11 -16.74 4.33 27.78
CA SER A 11 -16.91 4.25 26.34
C SER A 11 -15.81 4.98 25.56
N MET A 12 -15.35 6.14 26.06
CA MET A 12 -14.30 6.94 25.44
C MET A 12 -12.90 6.34 25.60
N THR A 13 -12.65 5.64 26.71
CA THR A 13 -11.31 5.13 27.08
C THR A 13 -11.07 3.67 26.71
N THR A 14 -12.10 2.96 26.27
CA THR A 14 -12.00 1.57 25.81
C THR A 14 -12.03 1.54 24.27
N PRO A 15 -11.04 0.97 23.58
CA PRO A 15 -11.09 0.85 22.13
C PRO A 15 -12.35 0.12 21.66
N THR A 16 -12.96 0.59 20.57
CA THR A 16 -14.26 0.07 20.10
C THR A 16 -14.21 -1.42 19.77
N TRP A 17 -13.06 -1.95 19.31
CA TRP A 17 -12.90 -3.40 19.09
C TRP A 17 -12.84 -4.22 20.39
N GLU A 18 -12.38 -3.67 21.51
CA GLU A 18 -12.45 -4.34 22.81
C GLU A 18 -13.89 -4.35 23.34
N GLN A 19 -14.62 -3.24 23.15
CA GLN A 19 -16.06 -3.20 23.45
C GLN A 19 -16.82 -4.26 22.63
N ALA A 20 -16.48 -4.43 21.34
CA ALA A 20 -17.07 -5.46 20.50
C ALA A 20 -16.80 -6.88 21.03
N LYS A 21 -15.57 -7.17 21.47
CA LYS A 21 -15.22 -8.47 22.08
C LYS A 21 -16.02 -8.75 23.36
N VAL A 22 -16.30 -7.73 24.17
CA VAL A 22 -17.16 -7.87 25.35
C VAL A 22 -18.60 -8.20 24.93
N ALA A 23 -19.17 -7.48 23.97
CA ALA A 23 -20.51 -7.73 23.44
C ALA A 23 -20.64 -9.17 22.88
N VAL A 24 -19.64 -9.66 22.13
CA VAL A 24 -19.61 -11.06 21.65
C VAL A 24 -19.69 -12.06 22.80
N ARG A 25 -18.91 -11.87 23.87
CA ARG A 25 -18.90 -12.78 25.03
C ARG A 25 -20.21 -12.73 25.83
N ALA A 26 -20.92 -11.61 25.79
CA ALA A 26 -22.22 -11.43 26.41
C ALA A 26 -23.40 -11.96 25.55
N GLY A 27 -23.14 -12.38 24.31
CA GLY A 27 -24.18 -12.80 23.36
C GLY A 27 -24.92 -11.64 22.67
N GLU A 28 -24.45 -10.40 22.83
CA GLU A 28 -25.02 -9.18 22.25
C GLU A 28 -24.56 -9.02 20.78
N THR A 29 -25.10 -9.85 19.89
CA THR A 29 -24.58 -10.02 18.52
C THR A 29 -24.75 -8.75 17.67
N GLU A 30 -25.92 -8.14 17.66
CA GLU A 30 -26.21 -6.93 16.88
C GLU A 30 -25.29 -5.78 17.31
N ARG A 31 -25.16 -5.58 18.63
CA ARG A 31 -24.26 -4.57 19.20
C ARG A 31 -22.80 -4.84 18.84
N ALA A 32 -22.37 -6.10 18.87
CA ALA A 32 -21.01 -6.47 18.48
C ALA A 32 -20.71 -6.09 17.02
N VAL A 33 -21.66 -6.34 16.11
CA VAL A 33 -21.54 -5.97 14.69
C VAL A 33 -21.43 -4.45 14.53
N GLU A 34 -22.32 -3.68 15.19
CA GLU A 34 -22.27 -2.21 15.15
C GLU A 34 -20.93 -1.65 15.67
N LEU A 35 -20.39 -2.24 16.73
CA LEU A 35 -19.10 -1.83 17.29
C LEU A 35 -17.94 -2.19 16.35
N ILE A 36 -17.99 -3.32 15.64
CA ILE A 36 -17.00 -3.67 14.61
C ILE A 36 -17.03 -2.65 13.47
N ASP A 37 -18.21 -2.34 12.93
CA ASP A 37 -18.34 -1.38 11.84
C ASP A 37 -17.85 0.02 12.24
N ARG A 38 -18.16 0.44 13.48
CA ARG A 38 -17.63 1.68 14.04
C ARG A 38 -16.10 1.66 14.16
N ALA A 39 -15.51 0.57 14.63
CA ALA A 39 -14.06 0.43 14.73
C ALA A 39 -13.40 0.49 13.33
N VAL A 40 -14.01 -0.14 12.32
CA VAL A 40 -13.54 -0.08 10.93
C VAL A 40 -13.62 1.35 10.38
N GLY A 41 -14.71 2.09 10.64
CA GLY A 41 -14.84 3.49 10.25
C GLY A 41 -13.79 4.42 10.89
N GLN A 42 -13.50 4.20 12.17
CA GLN A 42 -12.42 4.92 12.88
C GLN A 42 -11.05 4.60 12.28
N TRP A 43 -10.78 3.32 12.00
CA TRP A 43 -9.54 2.88 11.35
C TRP A 43 -9.38 3.51 9.95
N ARG A 44 -10.47 3.56 9.16
CA ARG A 44 -10.46 4.23 7.85
C ARG A 44 -10.13 5.71 7.96
N SER A 45 -10.70 6.40 8.95
CA SER A 45 -10.43 7.82 9.18
C SER A 45 -8.95 8.07 9.53
N LEU A 46 -8.36 7.20 10.36
CA LEU A 46 -6.93 7.28 10.70
C LEU A 46 -6.03 6.97 9.51
N GLN A 47 -6.38 5.95 8.72
CA GLN A 47 -5.70 5.63 7.48
C GLN A 47 -5.73 6.83 6.52
N ASP A 48 -6.91 7.42 6.30
CA ASP A 48 -7.07 8.57 5.41
C ASP A 48 -6.20 9.75 5.87
N TYR A 49 -6.18 10.04 7.17
CA TYR A 49 -5.28 11.04 7.74
C TYR A 49 -3.81 10.74 7.42
N SER A 50 -3.34 9.52 7.69
CA SER A 50 -1.96 9.12 7.44
C SER A 50 -1.57 9.19 5.96
N ILE A 51 -2.45 8.73 5.06
CA ILE A 51 -2.19 8.75 3.62
C ILE A 51 -2.10 10.18 3.09
N ASN A 52 -3.01 11.06 3.49
CA ASN A 52 -2.97 12.46 3.08
C ASN A 52 -1.74 13.17 3.67
N TRP A 53 -1.37 12.88 4.93
CA TRP A 53 -0.18 13.45 5.55
C TRP A 53 1.10 13.06 4.81
N ILE A 54 1.29 11.76 4.56
CA ILE A 54 2.45 11.25 3.81
C ILE A 54 2.49 11.84 2.40
N THR A 55 1.36 11.82 1.68
CA THR A 55 1.29 12.35 0.31
C THR A 55 1.59 13.85 0.26
N SER A 56 1.10 14.61 1.23
CA SER A 56 1.37 16.04 1.35
C SER A 56 2.86 16.30 1.61
N LEU A 57 3.50 15.53 2.48
CA LEU A 57 4.93 15.66 2.76
C LEU A 57 5.79 15.30 1.54
N LEU A 58 5.47 14.20 0.85
CA LEU A 58 6.18 13.82 -0.38
C LEU A 58 5.98 14.85 -1.49
N SER A 59 4.77 15.43 -1.59
CA SER A 59 4.50 16.53 -2.53
C SER A 59 5.33 17.77 -2.23
N PHE A 60 5.44 18.15 -0.95
CA PHE A 60 6.29 19.25 -0.50
C PHE A 60 7.76 18.98 -0.83
N VAL A 61 8.29 17.81 -0.49
CA VAL A 61 9.67 17.42 -0.80
C VAL A 61 9.94 17.50 -2.30
N GLY A 62 9.04 16.95 -3.13
CA GLY A 62 9.21 16.97 -4.57
C GLY A 62 9.16 18.37 -5.18
N ARG A 63 8.35 19.28 -4.62
CA ARG A 63 8.27 20.68 -5.10
C ARG A 63 9.47 21.52 -4.68
N GLU A 64 9.91 21.39 -3.44
CA GLU A 64 10.95 22.25 -2.87
C GLU A 64 12.36 21.76 -3.21
N ILE A 65 12.55 20.44 -3.35
CA ILE A 65 13.88 19.82 -3.46
C ILE A 65 14.02 19.01 -4.76
N GLY A 66 12.91 18.57 -5.36
CA GLY A 66 12.88 17.82 -6.62
C GLY A 66 12.51 16.34 -6.46
N GLU A 67 12.17 15.68 -7.57
CA GLU A 67 11.66 14.31 -7.59
C GLU A 67 12.67 13.26 -7.09
N GLU A 68 13.96 13.48 -7.30
CA GLU A 68 15.01 12.63 -6.74
C GLU A 68 14.99 12.64 -5.20
N ALA A 69 14.63 13.77 -4.58
CA ALA A 69 14.50 13.86 -3.13
C ALA A 69 13.33 13.02 -2.60
N VAL A 70 12.26 12.87 -3.39
CA VAL A 70 11.14 11.96 -3.07
C VAL A 70 11.65 10.52 -3.01
N GLU A 71 12.44 10.08 -3.99
CA GLU A 71 13.06 8.75 -3.96
C GLU A 71 13.99 8.58 -2.76
N ARG A 72 14.85 9.57 -2.45
CA ARG A 72 15.71 9.50 -1.27
C ARG A 72 14.89 9.34 0.03
N ALA A 73 13.81 10.11 0.19
CA ALA A 73 12.93 9.99 1.36
C ALA A 73 12.25 8.61 1.47
N LEU A 74 11.78 8.07 0.35
CA LEU A 74 11.20 6.72 0.29
C LEU A 74 12.26 5.64 0.59
N ARG A 75 13.48 5.80 0.09
CA ARG A 75 14.60 4.89 0.36
C ARG A 75 14.97 4.88 1.85
N THR A 76 15.03 6.05 2.49
CA THR A 76 15.24 6.16 3.94
C THR A 76 14.16 5.41 4.71
N THR A 77 12.89 5.59 4.35
CA THR A 77 11.77 4.80 4.92
C THR A 77 11.96 3.30 4.69
N GLY A 78 12.45 2.95 3.51
CA GLY A 78 12.79 1.59 3.13
C GLY A 78 13.82 0.94 4.07
N GLU A 79 14.94 1.61 4.33
CA GLU A 79 15.98 1.09 5.22
C GLU A 79 15.53 1.06 6.69
N GLU A 80 14.83 2.10 7.16
CA GLU A 80 14.45 2.24 8.57
C GLU A 80 13.28 1.34 8.99
N PHE A 81 12.32 1.12 8.09
CA PHE A 81 11.07 0.43 8.43
C PHE A 81 10.78 -0.79 7.56
N VAL A 82 10.97 -0.70 6.25
CA VAL A 82 10.56 -1.78 5.33
C VAL A 82 11.53 -2.96 5.44
N ARG A 83 12.83 -2.71 5.41
CA ARG A 83 13.85 -3.76 5.48
C ARG A 83 13.81 -4.55 6.79
N PRO A 84 13.79 -3.93 7.99
CA PRO A 84 13.68 -4.68 9.25
C PRO A 84 12.40 -5.50 9.35
N ARG A 85 11.29 -5.00 8.78
CA ARG A 85 10.01 -5.74 8.74
C ARG A 85 10.06 -6.94 7.81
N ARG A 86 10.88 -6.90 6.75
CA ARG A 86 11.06 -7.99 5.79
C ARG A 86 12.12 -9.01 6.23
N ASP A 87 13.02 -8.62 7.14
CA ASP A 87 14.05 -9.49 7.69
C ASP A 87 13.49 -10.47 8.72
N THR A 88 12.68 -11.42 8.24
CA THR A 88 12.06 -12.47 9.05
C THR A 88 12.75 -13.83 8.87
N GLY A 89 13.91 -13.87 8.21
CA GLY A 89 14.58 -15.11 7.79
C GLY A 89 13.85 -15.89 6.68
N VAL A 90 12.83 -15.30 6.05
CA VAL A 90 12.07 -15.91 4.96
C VAL A 90 12.63 -15.41 3.63
N ASP A 91 13.16 -16.32 2.82
CA ASP A 91 13.45 -16.03 1.43
C ASP A 91 12.14 -15.98 0.63
N TRP A 92 11.73 -14.77 0.27
CA TRP A 92 10.51 -14.54 -0.50
C TRP A 92 10.55 -15.15 -1.90
N GLY A 93 11.73 -15.25 -2.53
CA GLY A 93 11.86 -15.77 -3.89
C GLY A 93 11.54 -17.26 -4.00
N SER A 94 11.87 -18.03 -2.95
CA SER A 94 11.58 -19.47 -2.89
C SER A 94 10.15 -19.81 -2.46
N LEU A 95 9.35 -18.82 -2.03
CA LEU A 95 7.96 -19.07 -1.67
C LEU A 95 7.10 -19.37 -2.92
N PRO A 96 6.15 -20.33 -2.82
CA PRO A 96 5.17 -20.55 -3.87
C PRO A 96 4.44 -19.25 -4.21
N ALA A 97 4.22 -18.97 -5.51
CA ALA A 97 3.52 -17.76 -5.94
C ALA A 97 2.16 -17.59 -5.25
N SER A 98 1.44 -18.69 -4.99
CA SER A 98 0.17 -18.65 -4.25
C SER A 98 0.31 -18.08 -2.82
N ALA A 99 1.42 -18.34 -2.13
CA ALA A 99 1.68 -17.79 -0.80
C ALA A 99 1.99 -16.30 -0.89
N ARG A 100 2.87 -15.91 -1.84
CA ARG A 100 3.19 -14.50 -2.10
C ARG A 100 1.94 -13.69 -2.46
N ALA A 101 1.14 -14.20 -3.39
CA ALA A 101 -0.10 -13.58 -3.84
C ALA A 101 -1.12 -13.42 -2.69
N LYS A 102 -1.28 -14.43 -1.82
CA LYS A 102 -2.17 -14.33 -0.65
C LYS A 102 -1.74 -13.25 0.32
N VAL A 103 -0.43 -13.07 0.57
CA VAL A 103 0.05 -12.02 1.47
C VAL A 103 -0.24 -10.64 0.88
N ILE A 104 0.04 -10.44 -0.41
CA ILE A 104 -0.24 -9.17 -1.10
C ILE A 104 -1.75 -8.88 -1.09
N ALA A 105 -2.58 -9.83 -1.54
CA ALA A 105 -4.03 -9.65 -1.62
C ALA A 105 -4.66 -9.32 -0.25
N ARG A 106 -4.24 -10.03 0.82
CA ARG A 106 -4.73 -9.75 2.18
C ARG A 106 -4.33 -8.36 2.66
N ALA A 107 -3.09 -7.95 2.39
CA ALA A 107 -2.62 -6.61 2.75
C ALA A 107 -3.43 -5.53 2.01
N MET A 108 -3.68 -5.70 0.70
CA MET A 108 -4.45 -4.74 -0.09
C MET A 108 -5.90 -4.62 0.38
N VAL A 109 -6.57 -5.75 0.66
CA VAL A 109 -7.96 -5.75 1.16
C VAL A 109 -8.04 -5.19 2.58
N ALA A 110 -7.10 -5.53 3.47
CA ALA A 110 -7.03 -4.93 4.81
C ALA A 110 -6.76 -3.42 4.77
N ASN A 111 -6.19 -2.92 3.67
CA ASN A 111 -5.95 -1.52 3.41
C ASN A 111 -7.10 -0.86 2.61
N PHE A 112 -8.31 -1.42 2.70
CA PHE A 112 -9.54 -0.96 2.05
C PHE A 112 -9.54 -0.96 0.51
N GLY A 113 -8.62 -1.71 -0.11
CA GLY A 113 -8.68 -1.98 -1.54
C GLY A 113 -9.63 -3.12 -1.88
N THR A 114 -10.00 -3.21 -3.16
CA THR A 114 -10.57 -4.45 -3.73
C THR A 114 -9.45 -5.29 -4.35
N CYS A 115 -9.71 -6.58 -4.59
CA CYS A 115 -8.76 -7.47 -5.24
C CYS A 115 -9.51 -8.49 -6.09
N ALA A 116 -9.35 -8.41 -7.41
CA ALA A 116 -9.67 -9.49 -8.33
C ALA A 116 -8.42 -10.36 -8.55
N VAL A 117 -8.62 -11.67 -8.69
CA VAL A 117 -7.54 -12.64 -8.83
C VAL A 117 -7.77 -13.48 -10.07
N GLU A 118 -6.78 -13.50 -10.95
CA GLU A 118 -6.72 -14.38 -12.11
C GLU A 118 -5.43 -15.20 -12.05
N GLU A 119 -5.45 -16.42 -12.58
CA GLU A 119 -4.29 -17.30 -12.61
C GLU A 119 -4.20 -17.99 -13.97
N ASP A 120 -3.03 -17.93 -14.58
CA ASP A 120 -2.69 -18.65 -15.81
C ASP A 120 -1.52 -19.62 -15.57
N ALA A 121 -0.95 -20.19 -16.64
CA ALA A 121 0.16 -21.13 -16.53
C ALA A 121 1.46 -20.49 -15.99
N GLU A 122 1.66 -19.20 -16.19
CA GLU A 122 2.90 -18.48 -15.88
C GLU A 122 2.83 -17.76 -14.53
N LYS A 123 1.69 -17.18 -14.18
CA LYS A 123 1.57 -16.23 -13.06
C LYS A 123 0.17 -16.15 -12.45
N ILE A 124 0.13 -15.52 -11.29
CA ILE A 124 -1.09 -15.03 -10.65
C ILE A 124 -1.14 -13.52 -10.86
N THR A 125 -2.25 -13.02 -11.40
CA THR A 125 -2.51 -11.60 -11.61
C THR A 125 -3.46 -11.10 -10.53
N LEU A 126 -3.03 -10.09 -9.78
CA LEU A 126 -3.85 -9.41 -8.79
C LEU A 126 -4.20 -8.01 -9.30
N SER A 127 -5.49 -7.72 -9.45
CA SER A 127 -5.99 -6.42 -9.91
C SER A 127 -6.70 -5.72 -8.77
N PHE A 128 -6.21 -4.54 -8.39
CA PHE A 128 -6.67 -3.81 -7.21
C PHE A 128 -7.27 -2.47 -7.59
N HIS A 129 -8.45 -2.19 -7.07
CA HIS A 129 -8.78 -0.81 -6.79
C HIS A 129 -8.08 -0.43 -5.48
N CYS A 130 -6.92 0.22 -5.57
CA CYS A 130 -6.03 0.47 -4.44
C CYS A 130 -6.69 1.44 -3.44
N GLY A 131 -6.89 1.00 -2.19
CA GLY A 131 -7.55 1.80 -1.13
C GLY A 131 -6.77 3.03 -0.65
N THR A 132 -5.55 3.25 -1.15
CA THR A 132 -4.70 4.39 -0.79
C THR A 132 -4.38 5.25 -2.01
N GLY A 133 -3.34 4.89 -2.78
CA GLY A 133 -2.91 5.66 -3.96
C GLY A 133 -4.00 5.76 -5.03
N GLY A 134 -4.63 4.63 -5.37
CA GLY A 134 -5.77 4.59 -6.29
C GLY A 134 -6.92 5.48 -5.82
N ARG A 135 -7.35 5.32 -4.56
CA ARG A 135 -8.37 6.17 -3.94
C ARG A 135 -8.05 7.67 -4.04
N LEU A 136 -6.80 8.10 -3.81
CA LEU A 136 -6.43 9.51 -3.94
C LEU A 136 -6.60 10.02 -5.39
N ILE A 137 -6.33 9.17 -6.39
CA ILE A 137 -6.57 9.47 -7.81
C ILE A 137 -8.08 9.65 -8.03
N ASP A 138 -8.91 8.71 -7.57
CA ASP A 138 -10.37 8.76 -7.74
C ASP A 138 -11.00 9.98 -7.07
N ASP A 139 -10.52 10.31 -5.86
CA ASP A 139 -10.94 11.48 -5.10
C ASP A 139 -10.50 12.82 -5.75
N GLY A 140 -9.80 12.78 -6.89
CA GLY A 140 -9.34 13.97 -7.61
C GLY A 140 -8.26 14.75 -6.87
N ARG A 141 -7.52 14.10 -5.96
CA ARG A 141 -6.54 14.79 -5.10
C ARG A 141 -5.31 15.28 -5.87
N TYR A 142 -5.11 14.84 -7.11
CA TYR A 142 -4.04 15.27 -8.01
C TYR A 142 -4.51 16.26 -9.07
N ASP A 143 -5.79 16.64 -9.09
CA ASP A 143 -6.33 17.58 -10.07
C ASP A 143 -5.87 19.01 -9.76
N GLY A 144 -5.64 19.84 -10.80
CA GLY A 144 -5.24 21.24 -10.64
C GLY A 144 -3.95 21.41 -9.84
N ASP A 145 -3.99 22.28 -8.81
CA ASP A 145 -2.87 22.53 -7.89
C ASP A 145 -2.84 21.52 -6.71
N GLY A 146 -3.38 20.31 -6.90
CA GLY A 146 -3.53 19.25 -5.90
C GLY A 146 -2.20 18.67 -5.36
N TYR A 147 -2.14 17.37 -5.09
CA TYR A 147 -0.89 16.69 -4.75
C TYR A 147 0.04 16.59 -5.95
N LEU A 148 1.33 16.36 -5.69
CA LEU A 148 2.34 16.28 -6.75
C LEU A 148 2.13 15.06 -7.64
N VAL A 149 2.21 15.26 -8.95
CA VAL A 149 2.44 14.21 -9.94
C VAL A 149 3.89 14.31 -10.38
N LEU A 150 4.64 13.22 -10.21
CA LEU A 150 6.02 13.08 -10.69
C LEU A 150 6.00 12.99 -12.21
N ARG A 151 6.92 13.70 -12.88
CA ARG A 151 6.99 13.86 -14.33
C ARG A 151 8.34 13.46 -14.93
N GLU A 152 9.30 13.04 -14.11
CA GLU A 152 10.58 12.55 -14.60
C GLU A 152 10.52 11.04 -14.90
N PRO A 153 10.75 10.59 -16.15
CA PRO A 153 10.89 9.17 -16.46
C PRO A 153 12.15 8.61 -15.80
N ALA A 154 11.97 7.88 -14.70
CA ALA A 154 13.04 7.34 -13.88
C ALA A 154 12.59 6.03 -13.20
N PRO A 155 13.51 5.24 -12.63
CA PRO A 155 13.16 4.05 -11.86
C PRO A 155 12.04 4.25 -10.84
N ARG A 156 12.06 5.35 -10.06
CA ARG A 156 11.00 5.71 -9.09
C ARG A 156 9.59 5.84 -9.69
N THR A 157 9.49 6.16 -10.98
CA THR A 157 8.22 6.29 -11.71
C THR A 157 7.92 5.06 -12.57
N PHE A 158 8.69 3.97 -12.45
CA PHE A 158 8.64 2.82 -13.36
C PHE A 158 8.94 3.21 -14.82
N MET A 159 9.76 4.24 -15.03
CA MET A 159 10.00 4.88 -16.34
C MET A 159 8.76 5.47 -17.01
N ARG A 160 7.71 5.79 -16.24
CA ARG A 160 6.50 6.43 -16.75
C ARG A 160 6.68 7.94 -16.86
N ASP A 161 5.98 8.54 -17.83
CA ASP A 161 5.95 10.01 -18.00
C ASP A 161 5.24 10.71 -16.84
N GLU A 162 4.27 10.06 -16.22
CA GLU A 162 3.54 10.58 -15.06
C GLU A 162 3.28 9.48 -14.03
N LEU A 163 3.51 9.81 -12.75
CA LEU A 163 3.12 8.97 -11.62
C LEU A 163 2.69 9.84 -10.42
N PRO A 164 1.48 9.63 -9.84
CA PRO A 164 1.09 10.27 -8.60
C PRO A 164 2.11 10.02 -7.48
N VAL A 165 2.57 11.07 -6.78
CA VAL A 165 3.75 10.98 -5.90
C VAL A 165 3.63 9.88 -4.83
N TYR A 166 2.42 9.64 -4.33
CA TYR A 166 2.21 8.58 -3.34
C TYR A 166 2.52 7.20 -3.90
N CYS A 167 2.20 6.94 -5.18
CA CYS A 167 2.43 5.66 -5.83
C CYS A 167 3.92 5.34 -6.07
N ALA A 168 4.83 6.31 -5.93
CA ALA A 168 6.27 6.06 -6.09
C ALA A 168 6.84 5.05 -5.09
N HIS A 169 6.21 4.88 -3.91
CA HIS A 169 6.61 3.86 -2.94
C HIS A 169 6.49 2.43 -3.50
N CYS A 170 5.56 2.20 -4.43
CA CYS A 170 5.42 0.91 -5.11
C CYS A 170 6.71 0.56 -5.86
N SER A 171 7.29 1.50 -6.61
CA SER A 171 8.56 1.24 -7.31
C SER A 171 9.71 1.13 -6.31
N VAL A 172 9.86 2.14 -5.45
CA VAL A 172 11.04 2.27 -4.59
C VAL A 172 11.09 1.15 -3.54
N ASN A 173 10.02 0.95 -2.78
CA ASN A 173 10.02 0.06 -1.62
C ASN A 173 9.59 -1.37 -1.94
N ASN A 174 8.73 -1.60 -2.95
CA ASN A 174 8.27 -2.97 -3.27
C ASN A 174 9.14 -3.66 -4.34
N GLU A 175 9.85 -2.91 -5.17
CA GLU A 175 10.62 -3.46 -6.29
C GLU A 175 12.11 -3.11 -6.27
N MET A 176 12.48 -1.82 -6.26
CA MET A 176 13.88 -1.38 -6.36
C MET A 176 14.71 -1.88 -5.18
N GLN A 177 14.29 -1.55 -3.96
CA GLN A 177 15.05 -1.87 -2.76
C GLN A 177 15.11 -3.37 -2.43
N PRO A 178 14.02 -4.16 -2.57
CA PRO A 178 14.12 -5.61 -2.38
C PRO A 178 15.17 -6.30 -3.26
N VAL A 179 15.34 -5.84 -4.50
CA VAL A 179 16.42 -6.33 -5.39
C VAL A 179 17.80 -5.86 -4.90
N GLU A 180 17.93 -4.60 -4.49
CA GLU A 180 19.19 -4.05 -3.94
C GLU A 180 19.63 -4.76 -2.65
N TRP A 181 18.69 -5.25 -1.86
CA TRP A 181 18.96 -6.02 -0.64
C TRP A 181 19.32 -7.49 -0.90
N GLY A 182 19.46 -7.90 -2.17
CA GLY A 182 19.82 -9.27 -2.57
C GLY A 182 18.64 -10.23 -2.72
N GLY A 183 17.40 -9.71 -2.70
CA GLY A 183 16.20 -10.48 -2.99
C GLY A 183 15.80 -10.44 -4.47
N THR A 184 14.63 -11.01 -4.77
CA THR A 184 13.95 -10.86 -6.07
C THR A 184 12.74 -9.93 -5.94
N GLN A 185 12.19 -9.47 -7.07
CA GLN A 185 10.95 -8.68 -7.08
C GLN A 185 9.82 -9.50 -6.41
N THR A 186 9.13 -8.88 -5.44
CA THR A 186 8.03 -9.56 -4.71
C THR A 186 6.85 -9.82 -5.65
N SER A 187 6.58 -8.83 -6.50
CA SER A 187 5.67 -8.84 -7.64
C SER A 187 6.14 -7.80 -8.65
N VAL A 188 5.69 -7.90 -9.89
CA VAL A 188 5.87 -6.83 -10.89
C VAL A 188 4.60 -5.96 -10.89
N GLU A 189 4.73 -4.72 -10.42
CA GLU A 189 3.61 -3.80 -10.15
C GLU A 189 3.39 -2.80 -11.29
N PHE A 190 2.13 -2.59 -11.66
CA PHE A 190 1.68 -1.64 -12.67
C PHE A 190 0.64 -0.72 -12.03
N PRO A 191 1.02 0.51 -11.65
CA PRO A 191 0.08 1.46 -11.06
C PRO A 191 -1.04 1.87 -12.03
N ALA A 192 -2.20 2.20 -11.47
CA ALA A 192 -3.33 2.79 -12.19
C ALA A 192 -2.89 4.01 -13.03
N ALA A 193 -3.46 4.17 -14.22
CA ALA A 193 -3.13 5.28 -15.12
C ALA A 193 -4.03 6.51 -14.91
N GLY A 194 -5.25 6.32 -14.42
CA GLY A 194 -6.16 7.41 -14.10
C GLY A 194 -7.30 6.99 -13.17
N LYS A 195 -8.32 7.84 -13.10
CA LYS A 195 -9.52 7.62 -12.27
C LYS A 195 -10.28 6.39 -12.74
N GLY A 196 -10.70 5.53 -11.80
CA GLY A 196 -11.43 4.30 -12.05
C GLY A 196 -10.56 3.12 -12.49
N ASP A 197 -9.27 3.34 -12.79
CA ASP A 197 -8.36 2.28 -13.16
C ASP A 197 -7.93 1.44 -11.94
N VAL A 198 -7.35 0.27 -12.23
CA VAL A 198 -6.80 -0.64 -11.23
C VAL A 198 -5.28 -0.66 -11.28
N CYS A 199 -4.66 -0.87 -10.12
CA CYS A 199 -3.26 -1.32 -10.06
C CYS A 199 -3.21 -2.83 -10.36
N VAL A 200 -2.21 -3.29 -11.11
CA VAL A 200 -2.02 -4.71 -11.42
C VAL A 200 -0.70 -5.20 -10.85
N HIS A 201 -0.69 -6.35 -10.17
CA HIS A 201 0.52 -7.02 -9.73
C HIS A 201 0.61 -8.39 -10.38
N HIS A 202 1.69 -8.65 -11.10
CA HIS A 202 2.02 -9.98 -11.60
C HIS A 202 2.90 -10.71 -10.58
N VAL A 203 2.44 -11.86 -10.10
CA VAL A 203 3.19 -12.77 -9.24
C VAL A 203 3.54 -14.01 -10.05
N TYR A 204 4.74 -14.03 -10.63
CA TYR A 204 5.21 -15.16 -11.44
C TYR A 204 5.39 -16.41 -10.59
N LYS A 205 4.96 -17.57 -11.12
CA LYS A 205 5.13 -18.89 -10.48
C LYS A 205 6.59 -19.26 -10.36
N ASP A 206 7.35 -18.97 -11.40
CA ASP A 206 8.80 -19.03 -11.46
C ASP A 206 9.38 -17.59 -11.47
N VAL A 207 10.21 -17.26 -10.48
CA VAL A 207 10.82 -15.92 -10.38
C VAL A 207 11.86 -15.70 -11.48
N ASP A 208 12.46 -16.76 -12.02
CA ASP A 208 13.40 -16.68 -13.13
C ASP A 208 12.67 -16.41 -14.46
N ALA A 209 11.35 -16.63 -14.52
CA ALA A 209 10.52 -16.28 -15.67
C ALA A 209 10.15 -14.80 -15.73
N ILE A 210 10.48 -13.99 -14.70
CA ILE A 210 10.24 -12.55 -14.72
C ILE A 210 10.98 -11.92 -15.92
N PRO A 211 10.31 -11.13 -16.78
CA PRO A 211 10.93 -10.56 -17.97
C PRO A 211 11.98 -9.51 -17.60
N ALA A 212 13.06 -9.43 -18.39
CA ALA A 212 14.14 -8.46 -18.15
C ALA A 212 13.65 -7.00 -18.13
N ASP A 213 12.57 -6.69 -18.84
CA ASP A 213 11.95 -5.35 -18.84
C ASP A 213 11.43 -4.95 -17.44
N ALA A 214 10.94 -5.91 -16.65
CA ALA A 214 10.48 -5.66 -15.30
C ALA A 214 11.60 -5.16 -14.37
N TYR A 215 12.85 -5.56 -14.62
CA TYR A 215 14.04 -5.07 -13.91
C TYR A 215 14.54 -3.75 -14.51
N ARG A 216 14.58 -3.63 -15.85
CA ARG A 216 15.05 -2.40 -16.53
C ARG A 216 14.26 -1.17 -16.11
N ARG A 217 12.93 -1.26 -15.99
CA ARG A 217 12.06 -0.13 -15.62
C ARG A 217 12.27 0.38 -14.19
N ILE A 218 12.93 -0.39 -13.35
CA ILE A 218 13.30 -0.03 -11.98
C ILE A 218 14.82 0.18 -11.83
N GLY A 219 15.53 0.35 -12.96
CA GLY A 219 16.98 0.59 -12.96
C GLY A 219 17.80 -0.60 -12.46
N LYS A 220 17.32 -1.83 -12.69
CA LYS A 220 17.99 -3.08 -12.32
C LYS A 220 18.30 -3.93 -13.54
N GLU A 221 19.26 -4.81 -13.37
CA GLU A 221 19.53 -5.90 -14.31
C GLU A 221 18.88 -7.17 -13.77
N LYS A 222 18.42 -8.02 -14.69
CA LYS A 222 17.92 -9.35 -14.32
C LYS A 222 19.11 -10.19 -13.82
N PRO A 223 19.01 -10.87 -12.67
CA PRO A 223 20.06 -11.75 -12.14
C PRO A 223 20.43 -12.90 -13.07
#